data_AF-A0A941M245-F1
#
_entry.id   AF-A0A941M245-F1
#
_cell.length_a   1.000
_cell.length_b   1.000
_cell.length_c   1.000
_cell.angle_alpha   90.00
_cell.angle_beta   90.00
_cell.angle_gamma   90.00
#
_symmetry.space_group_name_H-M   'P 1'
#
loop_
_entity.id
_entity.type
_entity.pdbx_description
1 polymer ?
#
loop_
_entity_poly.entity_id
_entity_poly.type
_entity_poly.pdbx_seq_one_letter_code
_entity_poly.pdbx_strand_id
1 'polypeptide(L)'
;MKKNFLIPLSLLFCISSGEIFSADETNLSNTVVKDISTMGSAKLSEVKTEELSIIGPLNFKKLSVTHTGTITGPVEGTDGIFENLVVTGPLGFENLTVQKEAVITGPVTGSKGYFADLTVSGPFKVSEILCQNLTVSGPIDATKLAVRDKTTATGNMTANNSDFGDMTITANKILFNETTARDLLIKKNSSIESSFLAWFGDNSDEKPQELRLTNKSVIEGDVTFESGKGKIYVEEGSQIKGKIQGGTVQKN
;
A
#
# COMPACT_ATOMS: atom_id res chain seq x y z
N MET A 1 36.40 -54.17 -13.07
CA MET A 1 36.03 -53.83 -11.66
C MET A 1 36.89 -52.65 -11.26
N LYS A 2 36.45 -51.49 -10.79
CA LYS A 2 35.16 -50.98 -10.28
C LYS A 2 34.93 -49.57 -10.85
N LYS A 3 33.69 -49.24 -11.22
CA LYS A 3 33.26 -47.87 -11.54
C LYS A 3 33.04 -47.13 -10.22
N ASN A 4 33.67 -45.97 -10.04
CA ASN A 4 33.39 -45.09 -8.93
C ASN A 4 32.12 -44.30 -9.24
N PHE A 5 31.03 -44.66 -8.55
CA PHE A 5 29.78 -43.94 -8.53
C PHE A 5 29.93 -42.78 -7.52
N LEU A 6 29.98 -41.54 -8.01
CA LEU A 6 29.83 -40.35 -7.18
C LEU A 6 28.33 -40.17 -6.93
N ILE A 7 27.90 -40.47 -5.71
CA ILE A 7 26.56 -40.15 -5.21
C ILE A 7 26.63 -38.69 -4.71
N PRO A 8 25.83 -37.75 -5.24
CA PRO A 8 25.74 -36.44 -4.62
C PRO A 8 25.04 -36.58 -3.27
N LEU A 9 25.78 -36.26 -2.21
CA LEU A 9 25.29 -36.23 -0.83
C LEU A 9 24.31 -35.06 -0.72
N SER A 10 23.01 -35.35 -0.70
CA SER A 10 21.99 -34.38 -0.31
C SER A 10 22.20 -34.05 1.16
N LEU A 11 22.83 -32.91 1.43
CA LEU A 11 22.96 -32.34 2.76
C LEU A 11 21.56 -31.94 3.26
N LEU A 12 20.92 -32.84 4.01
CA LEU A 12 19.88 -32.47 4.96
C LEU A 12 20.54 -31.68 6.09
N PHE A 13 20.40 -30.35 6.07
CA PHE A 13 20.67 -29.54 7.26
C PHE A 13 19.35 -29.35 8.01
N CYS A 14 19.30 -29.88 9.22
CA CYS A 14 18.26 -29.62 10.21
C CYS A 14 18.99 -29.28 11.52
N ILE A 15 19.37 -28.02 11.72
CA ILE A 15 19.85 -27.53 13.02
C ILE A 15 19.41 -26.07 13.22
N SER A 16 18.83 -25.82 14.39
CA SER A 16 18.22 -24.59 14.89
C SER A 16 19.20 -23.64 15.59
N SER A 17 18.78 -22.36 15.67
CA SER A 17 19.23 -21.23 16.50
C SER A 17 20.21 -20.24 15.87
N GLY A 18 19.66 -19.10 15.43
CA GLY A 18 20.32 -17.79 15.48
C GLY A 18 21.57 -17.58 14.63
N GLU A 19 21.58 -18.02 13.37
CA GLU A 19 22.65 -17.61 12.48
C GLU A 19 22.43 -16.17 11.99
N ILE A 20 23.30 -15.26 12.42
CA ILE A 20 23.47 -13.95 11.80
C ILE A 20 24.27 -14.21 10.51
N PHE A 21 23.60 -14.22 9.36
CA PHE A 21 24.25 -14.30 8.07
C PHE A 21 24.85 -12.93 7.73
N SER A 22 26.09 -12.72 8.17
CA SER A 22 26.89 -11.56 7.77
C SER A 22 27.80 -11.96 6.60
N ALA A 23 27.23 -11.95 5.40
CA ALA A 23 27.98 -11.98 4.15
C ALA A 23 27.34 -10.98 3.19
N ASP A 24 28.15 -10.34 2.35
CA ASP A 24 27.75 -9.28 1.41
C ASP A 24 26.50 -9.62 0.55
N GLU A 25 26.23 -10.93 0.38
CA GLU A 25 25.00 -11.45 -0.21
C GLU A 25 24.54 -12.76 0.49
N THR A 26 23.29 -12.81 0.96
CA THR A 26 22.63 -14.01 1.52
C THR A 26 21.73 -14.65 0.47
N ASN A 27 22.02 -15.90 0.09
CA ASN A 27 21.21 -16.67 -0.86
C ASN A 27 20.68 -17.93 -0.18
N LEU A 28 19.37 -18.01 0.04
CA LEU A 28 18.72 -19.19 0.62
C LEU A 28 17.66 -19.74 -0.33
N SER A 29 17.60 -21.07 -0.42
CA SER A 29 16.57 -21.72 -1.23
C SER A 29 16.09 -23.04 -0.62
N ASN A 30 14.81 -23.34 -0.81
CA ASN A 30 14.16 -24.60 -0.42
C ASN A 30 14.45 -24.99 1.05
N THR A 31 14.29 -24.03 1.96
CA THR A 31 14.70 -24.22 3.35
C THR A 31 13.69 -23.66 4.34
N VAL A 32 13.69 -24.24 5.54
CA VAL A 32 12.96 -23.75 6.70
C VAL A 32 14.00 -23.36 7.74
N VAL A 33 14.06 -22.08 8.05
CA VAL A 33 14.99 -21.52 9.03
C VAL A 33 14.15 -20.88 10.12
N LYS A 34 14.61 -20.83 11.36
CA LYS A 34 13.83 -20.17 12.42
C LYS A 34 13.85 -18.64 12.24
N ASP A 35 15.06 -18.09 12.16
CA ASP A 35 15.28 -16.64 12.10
C ASP A 35 16.27 -16.37 10.97
N ILE A 36 16.01 -15.33 10.18
CA ILE A 36 16.95 -14.83 9.17
C ILE A 36 17.30 -13.40 9.55
N SER A 37 18.57 -13.14 9.85
CA SER A 37 19.09 -11.78 10.08
C SER A 37 20.33 -11.57 9.21
N THR A 38 20.27 -10.60 8.29
CA THR A 38 21.39 -10.32 7.39
C THR A 38 21.55 -8.82 7.11
N MET A 39 22.80 -8.41 6.95
CA MET A 39 23.19 -7.12 6.40
C MET A 39 23.81 -7.37 5.02
N GLY A 40 23.32 -6.67 4.01
CA GLY A 40 23.68 -6.92 2.62
C GLY A 40 22.47 -7.37 1.79
N SER A 41 22.72 -7.74 0.54
CA SER A 41 21.67 -8.18 -0.37
C SER A 41 21.17 -9.58 0.00
N ALA A 42 19.87 -9.83 -0.05
CA ALA A 42 19.27 -11.13 0.20
C ALA A 42 18.47 -11.61 -1.01
N LYS A 43 18.63 -12.89 -1.39
CA LYS A 43 17.76 -13.59 -2.34
C LYS A 43 17.21 -14.85 -1.70
N LEU A 44 15.89 -14.90 -1.53
CA LEU A 44 15.19 -15.98 -0.84
C LEU A 44 14.21 -16.67 -1.79
N SER A 45 14.33 -17.98 -1.98
CA SER A 45 13.43 -18.73 -2.86
C SER A 45 12.87 -19.97 -2.16
N GLU A 46 11.55 -20.07 -2.02
CA GLU A 46 10.91 -21.21 -1.32
C GLU A 46 11.42 -21.35 0.13
N VAL A 47 11.38 -20.23 0.85
CA VAL A 47 11.90 -20.10 2.22
C VAL A 47 10.74 -19.92 3.19
N LYS A 48 10.80 -20.61 4.32
CA LYS A 48 9.91 -20.36 5.47
C LYS A 48 10.74 -19.96 6.68
N THR A 49 10.32 -18.91 7.36
CA THR A 49 10.95 -18.42 8.58
C THR A 49 9.93 -17.90 9.58
N GLU A 50 10.30 -17.86 10.86
CA GLU A 50 9.48 -17.20 11.89
C GLU A 50 9.74 -15.70 11.85
N GLU A 51 11.00 -15.30 11.92
CA GLU A 51 11.45 -13.90 11.88
C GLU A 51 12.35 -13.63 10.67
N LEU A 52 12.24 -12.42 10.12
CA LEU A 52 13.09 -11.93 9.03
C LEU A 52 13.54 -10.50 9.33
N SER A 53 14.85 -10.26 9.34
CA SER A 53 15.46 -8.94 9.48
C SER A 53 16.53 -8.74 8.41
N ILE A 54 16.28 -7.84 7.46
CA ILE A 54 17.20 -7.57 6.36
C ILE A 54 17.54 -6.09 6.33
N ILE A 55 18.83 -5.78 6.36
CA ILE A 55 19.34 -4.44 6.09
C ILE A 55 20.08 -4.50 4.74
N GLY A 56 19.36 -4.17 3.67
CA GLY A 56 19.83 -4.25 2.29
C GLY A 56 18.71 -4.64 1.33
N PRO A 57 19.01 -4.77 0.03
CA PRO A 57 18.03 -5.22 -0.97
C PRO A 57 17.53 -6.64 -0.67
N LEU A 58 16.22 -6.87 -0.77
CA LEU A 58 15.63 -8.20 -0.71
C LEU A 58 14.95 -8.52 -2.03
N ASN A 59 15.33 -9.64 -2.64
CA ASN A 59 14.52 -10.28 -3.68
C ASN A 59 13.96 -11.59 -3.12
N PHE A 60 12.65 -11.83 -3.26
CA PHE A 60 12.09 -13.12 -2.87
C PHE A 60 11.12 -13.72 -3.86
N LYS A 61 11.04 -15.05 -3.80
CA LYS A 61 10.04 -15.86 -4.48
C LYS A 61 9.53 -16.92 -3.53
N LYS A 62 8.23 -16.98 -3.26
CA LYS A 62 7.64 -17.95 -2.31
C LYS A 62 8.29 -17.87 -0.93
N LEU A 63 8.10 -16.75 -0.26
CA LEU A 63 8.61 -16.51 1.09
C LEU A 63 7.46 -16.50 2.09
N SER A 64 7.60 -17.25 3.18
CA SER A 64 6.63 -17.28 4.28
C SER A 64 7.31 -16.84 5.58
N VAL A 65 6.79 -15.78 6.21
CA VAL A 65 7.26 -15.27 7.51
C VAL A 65 6.10 -15.31 8.50
N THR A 66 6.21 -16.14 9.55
CA THR A 66 5.08 -16.40 10.45
C THR A 66 4.97 -15.43 11.62
N HIS A 67 5.95 -14.58 11.90
CA HIS A 67 5.85 -13.53 12.92
C HIS A 67 6.07 -12.14 12.30
N THR A 68 7.33 -11.68 12.19
CA THR A 68 7.63 -10.34 11.68
C THR A 68 8.69 -10.36 10.60
N GLY A 69 8.42 -9.71 9.47
CA GLY A 69 9.42 -9.36 8.48
C GLY A 69 9.76 -7.88 8.55
N THR A 70 10.98 -7.54 8.94
CA THR A 70 11.52 -6.18 8.94
C THR A 70 12.59 -6.05 7.87
N ILE A 71 12.38 -5.16 6.90
CA ILE A 71 13.32 -4.92 5.81
C ILE A 71 13.63 -3.44 5.70
N THR A 72 14.92 -3.10 5.73
CA THR A 72 15.43 -1.75 5.44
C THR A 72 16.22 -1.80 4.15
N GLY A 73 15.61 -1.34 3.06
CA GLY A 73 16.14 -1.46 1.70
C GLY A 73 15.03 -1.71 0.68
N PRO A 74 15.37 -1.74 -0.62
CA PRO A 74 14.41 -2.07 -1.67
C PRO A 74 14.00 -3.54 -1.61
N VAL A 75 12.71 -3.81 -1.80
CA VAL A 75 12.13 -5.16 -1.81
C VAL A 75 11.48 -5.42 -3.16
N GLU A 76 11.80 -6.54 -3.78
CA GLU A 76 11.10 -7.06 -4.96
C GLU A 76 10.68 -8.51 -4.67
N GLY A 77 9.37 -8.76 -4.67
CA GLY A 77 8.81 -9.99 -4.13
C GLY A 77 7.77 -10.65 -5.03
N THR A 78 7.79 -11.98 -5.07
CA THR A 78 6.71 -12.77 -5.67
C THR A 78 6.23 -13.85 -4.71
N ASP A 79 4.93 -14.06 -4.61
CA ASP A 79 4.31 -15.10 -3.77
C ASP A 79 4.74 -14.99 -2.29
N GLY A 80 4.51 -13.84 -1.65
CA GLY A 80 4.89 -13.59 -0.26
C GLY A 80 3.73 -13.82 0.71
N ILE A 81 4.01 -14.42 1.87
CA ILE A 81 3.08 -14.52 3.00
C ILE A 81 3.78 -14.02 4.26
N PHE A 82 3.22 -13.01 4.89
CA PHE A 82 3.73 -12.44 6.14
C PHE A 82 2.60 -12.39 7.16
N GLU A 83 2.90 -12.63 8.43
CA GLU A 83 1.98 -12.27 9.50
C GLU A 83 2.01 -10.75 9.71
N ASN A 84 3.20 -10.19 9.99
CA ASN A 84 3.46 -8.75 10.04
C ASN A 84 4.61 -8.37 9.09
N LEU A 85 4.52 -7.20 8.48
CA LEU A 85 5.52 -6.70 7.52
C LEU A 85 5.86 -5.23 7.79
N VAL A 86 7.14 -4.94 7.96
CA VAL A 86 7.67 -3.58 8.07
C VAL A 86 8.74 -3.38 7.00
N VAL A 87 8.52 -2.41 6.11
CA VAL A 87 9.47 -2.08 5.04
C VAL A 87 9.84 -0.61 5.12
N THR A 88 11.14 -0.32 5.22
CA THR A 88 11.69 1.03 5.04
C THR A 88 12.50 1.04 3.74
N GLY A 89 11.86 1.52 2.67
CA GLY A 89 12.38 1.48 1.31
C GLY A 89 11.28 1.23 0.28
N PRO A 90 11.62 1.22 -1.02
CA PRO A 90 10.69 0.82 -2.07
C PRO A 90 10.20 -0.62 -1.89
N LEU A 91 8.90 -0.84 -2.08
CA LEU A 91 8.30 -2.18 -2.11
C LEU A 91 7.67 -2.45 -3.46
N GLY A 92 8.27 -3.38 -4.20
CA GLY A 92 7.75 -4.04 -5.39
C GLY A 92 7.20 -5.43 -5.06
N PHE A 93 5.98 -5.76 -5.50
CA PHE A 93 5.46 -7.12 -5.32
C PHE A 93 4.46 -7.60 -6.38
N GLU A 94 4.40 -8.91 -6.55
CA GLU A 94 3.27 -9.64 -7.14
C GLU A 94 2.83 -10.76 -6.19
N ASN A 95 1.53 -10.85 -5.90
CA ASN A 95 0.97 -11.87 -5.02
C ASN A 95 1.55 -11.82 -3.59
N LEU A 96 1.13 -10.83 -2.80
CA LEU A 96 1.59 -10.62 -1.42
C LEU A 96 0.41 -10.66 -0.45
N THR A 97 0.50 -11.49 0.58
CA THR A 97 -0.48 -11.59 1.66
C THR A 97 0.16 -11.17 2.98
N VAL A 98 -0.39 -10.15 3.65
CA VAL A 98 -0.03 -9.77 5.02
C VAL A 98 -1.25 -9.93 5.92
N GLN A 99 -1.18 -10.85 6.88
CA GLN A 99 -2.35 -11.31 7.63
C GLN A 99 -2.81 -10.36 8.73
N LYS A 100 -1.89 -9.57 9.31
CA LYS A 100 -2.19 -8.62 10.39
C LYS A 100 -1.86 -7.19 9.97
N GLU A 101 -0.61 -6.78 10.11
CA GLU A 101 -0.21 -5.39 9.89
C GLU A 101 0.94 -5.28 8.90
N ALA A 102 0.80 -4.36 7.95
CA ALA A 102 1.84 -3.93 7.03
C ALA A 102 2.12 -2.44 7.18
N VAL A 103 3.36 -2.07 7.50
CA VAL A 103 3.83 -0.69 7.58
C VAL A 103 4.94 -0.47 6.58
N ILE A 104 4.71 0.36 5.57
CA ILE A 104 5.68 0.66 4.53
C ILE A 104 6.01 2.15 4.52
N THR A 105 7.30 2.47 4.66
CA THR A 105 7.84 3.81 4.48
C THR A 105 8.67 3.83 3.20
N GLY A 106 8.08 4.37 2.13
CA GLY A 106 8.66 4.36 0.79
C GLY A 106 7.58 4.19 -0.30
N PRO A 107 7.97 4.28 -1.58
CA PRO A 107 7.05 4.04 -2.68
C PRO A 107 6.65 2.56 -2.74
N VAL A 108 5.38 2.30 -3.03
CA VAL A 108 4.83 0.95 -3.21
C VAL A 108 4.33 0.80 -4.64
N THR A 109 4.80 -0.26 -5.28
CA THR A 109 4.30 -0.74 -6.58
C THR A 109 3.98 -2.21 -6.49
N GLY A 110 2.78 -2.63 -6.87
CA GLY A 110 2.52 -4.06 -6.86
C GLY A 110 1.13 -4.46 -7.31
N SER A 111 0.94 -5.78 -7.41
CA SER A 111 -0.33 -6.36 -7.83
C SER A 111 -0.72 -7.60 -7.03
N LYS A 112 -2.04 -7.89 -6.99
CA LYS A 112 -2.61 -9.10 -6.35
C LYS A 112 -2.22 -9.17 -4.87
N GLY A 113 -2.64 -8.19 -4.09
CA GLY A 113 -2.29 -8.09 -2.68
C GLY A 113 -3.49 -8.36 -1.77
N TYR A 114 -3.24 -8.98 -0.62
CA TYR A 114 -4.16 -9.02 0.50
C TYR A 114 -3.48 -8.46 1.74
N PHE A 115 -4.08 -7.47 2.37
CA PHE A 115 -3.61 -6.88 3.62
C PHE A 115 -4.79 -6.83 4.59
N ALA A 116 -4.59 -7.20 5.86
CA ALA A 116 -5.57 -6.81 6.87
C ALA A 116 -5.46 -5.29 7.09
N ASP A 117 -4.43 -4.83 7.80
CA ASP A 117 -4.16 -3.41 7.99
C ASP A 117 -2.93 -2.97 7.19
N LEU A 118 -3.09 -1.96 6.35
CA LEU A 118 -2.02 -1.43 5.51
C LEU A 118 -1.79 0.06 5.77
N THR A 119 -0.58 0.41 6.20
CA THR A 119 -0.11 1.79 6.36
C THR A 119 1.04 2.06 5.39
N VAL A 120 0.91 3.08 4.55
CA VAL A 120 1.93 3.49 3.58
C VAL A 120 2.27 4.96 3.75
N SER A 121 3.55 5.27 3.93
CA SER A 121 4.09 6.63 3.87
C SER A 121 4.95 6.78 2.61
N GLY A 122 4.34 7.23 1.53
CA GLY A 122 4.95 7.36 0.20
C GLY A 122 3.93 7.20 -0.92
N PRO A 123 4.36 7.32 -2.19
CA PRO A 123 3.50 7.04 -3.34
C PRO A 123 2.98 5.60 -3.33
N PHE A 124 1.68 5.43 -3.55
CA PHE A 124 1.02 4.13 -3.55
C PHE A 124 0.39 3.85 -4.91
N LYS A 125 1.07 3.03 -5.74
CA LYS A 125 0.62 2.68 -7.08
C LYS A 125 0.39 1.18 -7.20
N VAL A 126 -0.87 0.75 -7.23
CA VAL A 126 -1.18 -0.68 -7.11
C VAL A 126 -2.33 -1.14 -7.99
N SER A 127 -2.39 -2.44 -8.23
CA SER A 127 -3.54 -3.09 -8.86
C SER A 127 -4.02 -4.34 -8.12
N GLU A 128 -5.33 -4.59 -8.11
CA GLU A 128 -5.91 -5.84 -7.59
C GLU A 128 -5.52 -6.09 -6.13
N ILE A 129 -5.82 -5.13 -5.25
CA ILE A 129 -5.51 -5.20 -3.83
C ILE A 129 -6.81 -5.27 -3.02
N LEU A 130 -6.83 -6.13 -1.99
CA LEU A 130 -7.88 -6.20 -0.99
C LEU A 130 -7.31 -5.85 0.39
N CYS A 131 -7.90 -4.85 1.06
CA CYS A 131 -7.53 -4.41 2.39
C CYS A 131 -8.73 -4.44 3.36
N GLN A 132 -8.50 -4.68 4.65
CA GLN A 132 -9.49 -4.38 5.69
C GLN A 132 -9.49 -2.87 5.96
N ASN A 133 -8.34 -2.33 6.36
CA ASN A 133 -8.10 -0.91 6.60
C ASN A 133 -6.91 -0.41 5.79
N LEU A 134 -7.00 0.84 5.31
CA LEU A 134 -5.96 1.49 4.52
C LEU A 134 -5.64 2.87 5.07
N THR A 135 -4.37 3.11 5.38
CA THR A 135 -3.84 4.44 5.69
C THR A 135 -2.72 4.78 4.72
N VAL A 136 -2.84 5.89 3.97
CA VAL A 136 -1.80 6.33 3.04
C VAL A 136 -1.48 7.81 3.22
N SER A 137 -0.21 8.11 3.37
CA SER A 137 0.33 9.47 3.32
C SER A 137 1.21 9.62 2.08
N GLY A 138 0.60 10.03 0.99
CA GLY A 138 1.22 10.15 -0.33
C GLY A 138 0.17 10.10 -1.45
N PRO A 139 0.57 10.36 -2.70
CA PRO A 139 -0.32 10.22 -3.84
C PRO A 139 -0.72 8.74 -4.06
N ILE A 140 -1.99 8.51 -4.41
CA ILE A 140 -2.55 7.18 -4.66
C ILE A 140 -2.97 7.06 -6.13
N ASP A 141 -2.51 6.00 -6.78
CA ASP A 141 -2.93 5.59 -8.13
C ASP A 141 -3.28 4.10 -8.08
N ALA A 142 -4.57 3.79 -7.94
CA ALA A 142 -5.05 2.44 -7.68
C ALA A 142 -6.01 1.97 -8.79
N THR A 143 -5.91 0.69 -9.13
CA THR A 143 -6.86 0.00 -10.00
C THR A 143 -7.35 -1.27 -9.32
N LYS A 144 -8.67 -1.51 -9.24
CA LYS A 144 -9.20 -2.69 -8.51
C LYS A 144 -8.68 -2.78 -7.07
N LEU A 145 -8.74 -1.67 -6.34
CA LEU A 145 -8.48 -1.63 -4.91
C LEU A 145 -9.83 -1.76 -4.17
N ALA A 146 -9.92 -2.74 -3.28
CA ALA A 146 -11.08 -2.93 -2.41
C ALA A 146 -10.66 -2.71 -0.95
N VAL A 147 -11.23 -1.73 -0.27
CA VAL A 147 -11.02 -1.50 1.18
C VAL A 147 -12.34 -1.68 1.90
N ARG A 148 -12.44 -2.70 2.76
CA ARG A 148 -13.72 -3.10 3.37
C ARG A 148 -14.27 -2.11 4.39
N ASP A 149 -13.40 -1.64 5.29
CA ASP A 149 -13.83 -0.90 6.46
C ASP A 149 -13.52 0.59 6.30
N LYS A 150 -12.27 0.99 6.55
CA LYS A 150 -11.90 2.40 6.59
C LYS A 150 -10.67 2.71 5.75
N THR A 151 -10.75 3.82 5.02
CA THR A 151 -9.63 4.44 4.32
C THR A 151 -9.32 5.81 4.91
N THR A 152 -8.06 6.05 5.28
CA THR A 152 -7.55 7.38 5.61
C THR A 152 -6.42 7.73 4.65
N ALA A 153 -6.61 8.77 3.83
CA ALA A 153 -5.61 9.15 2.83
C ALA A 153 -5.23 10.63 2.94
N THR A 154 -3.95 10.94 2.79
CA THR A 154 -3.44 12.31 2.64
C THR A 154 -2.61 12.38 1.38
N GLY A 155 -3.04 13.18 0.40
CA GLY A 155 -2.48 13.22 -0.94
C GLY A 155 -3.53 13.02 -2.02
N ASN A 156 -3.22 13.41 -3.25
CA ASN A 156 -4.16 13.25 -4.37
C ASN A 156 -4.43 11.76 -4.62
N MET A 157 -5.66 11.43 -4.99
CA MET A 157 -6.10 10.06 -5.20
C MET A 157 -6.72 9.90 -6.58
N THR A 158 -6.29 8.86 -7.30
CA THR A 158 -6.97 8.32 -8.47
C THR A 158 -7.27 6.85 -8.21
N ALA A 159 -8.55 6.49 -8.27
CA ALA A 159 -9.00 5.12 -8.11
C ALA A 159 -9.85 4.72 -9.32
N ASN A 160 -9.51 3.58 -9.91
CA ASN A 160 -10.17 3.02 -11.08
C ASN A 160 -10.76 1.66 -10.71
N ASN A 161 -12.03 1.42 -11.03
CA ASN A 161 -12.71 0.14 -10.78
C ASN A 161 -12.50 -0.36 -9.34
N SER A 162 -12.70 0.52 -8.35
CA SER A 162 -12.34 0.29 -6.95
C SER A 162 -13.56 0.35 -6.04
N ASP A 163 -13.46 -0.22 -4.84
CA ASP A 163 -14.54 -0.26 -3.86
C ASP A 163 -14.00 0.15 -2.49
N PHE A 164 -14.65 1.11 -1.84
CA PHE A 164 -14.23 1.62 -0.56
C PHE A 164 -15.39 1.63 0.44
N GLY A 165 -15.10 1.25 1.67
CA GLY A 165 -15.95 1.55 2.82
C GLY A 165 -15.94 3.05 3.13
N ASP A 166 -15.77 3.38 4.40
CA ASP A 166 -15.80 4.77 4.85
C ASP A 166 -14.44 5.42 4.58
N MET A 167 -14.46 6.63 4.01
CA MET A 167 -13.26 7.32 3.61
C MET A 167 -13.10 8.66 4.32
N THR A 168 -11.87 8.93 4.76
CA THR A 168 -11.42 10.23 5.24
C THR A 168 -10.20 10.65 4.43
N ILE A 169 -10.35 11.66 3.58
CA ILE A 169 -9.31 12.05 2.61
C ILE A 169 -8.93 13.52 2.81
N THR A 170 -7.63 13.80 2.91
CA THR A 170 -7.06 15.16 2.83
C THR A 170 -6.35 15.30 1.48
N ALA A 171 -7.05 15.84 0.49
CA ALA A 171 -6.53 15.96 -0.87
C ALA A 171 -7.05 17.23 -1.57
N ASN A 172 -6.33 17.67 -2.61
CA ASN A 172 -6.82 18.72 -3.50
C ASN A 172 -7.64 18.14 -4.65
N LYS A 173 -7.28 16.94 -5.11
CA LYS A 173 -7.93 16.25 -6.22
C LYS A 173 -8.17 14.79 -5.88
N ILE A 174 -9.42 14.37 -6.07
CA ILE A 174 -9.87 12.99 -5.95
C ILE A 174 -10.58 12.64 -7.25
N LEU A 175 -10.12 11.61 -7.93
CA LEU A 175 -10.71 11.08 -9.15
C LEU A 175 -11.16 9.64 -8.92
N PHE A 176 -12.46 9.43 -9.02
CA PHE A 176 -13.10 8.13 -9.01
C PHE A 176 -13.62 7.81 -10.39
N ASN A 177 -13.18 6.68 -10.90
CA ASN A 177 -13.55 6.14 -12.19
C ASN A 177 -14.07 4.73 -11.98
N GLU A 178 -15.32 4.46 -12.34
CA GLU A 178 -15.99 3.17 -12.06
C GLU A 178 -15.82 2.72 -10.60
N THR A 179 -15.87 3.66 -9.65
CA THR A 179 -15.51 3.39 -8.25
C THR A 179 -16.72 3.57 -7.34
N THR A 180 -16.86 2.67 -6.36
CA THR A 180 -17.88 2.74 -5.32
C THR A 180 -17.26 3.17 -4.00
N ALA A 181 -17.95 4.01 -3.24
CA ALA A 181 -17.59 4.37 -1.88
C ALA A 181 -18.83 4.46 -0.99
N ARG A 182 -18.69 4.20 0.32
CA ARG A 182 -19.79 4.40 1.29
C ARG A 182 -19.94 5.86 1.67
N ASP A 183 -19.28 6.30 2.73
CA ASP A 183 -19.24 7.70 3.16
C ASP A 183 -17.89 8.33 2.81
N LEU A 184 -17.90 9.62 2.45
CA LEU A 184 -16.69 10.36 2.11
C LEU A 184 -16.61 11.68 2.87
N LEU A 185 -15.66 11.74 3.81
CA LEU A 185 -15.22 12.96 4.47
C LEU A 185 -13.95 13.49 3.79
N ILE A 186 -14.02 14.69 3.24
CA ILE A 186 -12.88 15.41 2.68
C ILE A 186 -12.47 16.49 3.68
N LYS A 187 -11.33 16.25 4.34
CA LYS A 187 -10.78 17.16 5.34
C LYS A 187 -10.17 18.39 4.70
N LYS A 188 -10.21 19.51 5.41
CA LYS A 188 -9.58 20.76 4.95
C LYS A 188 -8.08 20.55 4.80
N ASN A 189 -7.54 20.89 3.63
CA ASN A 189 -6.10 20.85 3.39
C ASN A 189 -5.44 22.16 3.84
N SER A 190 -4.95 22.21 5.09
CA SER A 190 -4.29 23.38 5.67
C SER A 190 -2.90 23.67 5.10
N SER A 191 -2.29 22.77 4.30
CA SER A 191 -1.00 23.06 3.65
C SER A 191 -1.09 24.12 2.53
N ILE A 192 -2.31 24.53 2.16
CA ILE A 192 -2.56 25.72 1.33
C ILE A 192 -2.42 27.02 2.15
N GLU A 193 -2.42 26.96 3.48
CA GLU A 193 -2.41 28.15 4.34
C GLU A 193 -1.00 28.70 4.66
N SER A 194 0.09 27.95 4.47
CA SER A 194 1.38 28.30 5.08
C SER A 194 2.56 28.50 4.14
N SER A 195 2.33 28.74 2.84
CA SER A 195 3.42 29.01 1.89
C SER A 195 3.54 30.52 1.62
N PHE A 196 4.21 31.28 2.49
CA PHE A 196 4.79 32.62 2.22
C PHE A 196 3.83 33.78 1.84
N LEU A 197 2.62 33.51 1.35
CA LEU A 197 1.65 34.47 0.81
C LEU A 197 0.78 35.13 1.90
N ALA A 198 0.67 34.54 3.09
CA ALA A 198 -0.06 35.13 4.22
C ALA A 198 0.56 36.47 4.71
N TRP A 199 1.80 36.80 4.31
CA TRP A 199 2.42 38.10 4.62
C TRP A 199 2.00 39.21 3.64
N PHE A 200 1.60 38.89 2.40
CA PHE A 200 1.27 39.90 1.39
C PHE A 200 -0.22 40.25 1.28
N GLY A 201 -1.05 39.78 2.22
CA GLY A 201 -2.44 40.25 2.33
C GLY A 201 -3.35 39.85 1.16
N ASP A 202 -2.97 38.84 0.38
CA ASP A 202 -3.82 38.25 -0.65
C ASP A 202 -4.41 36.93 -0.13
N ASN A 203 -5.67 37.01 0.32
CA ASN A 203 -6.48 35.86 0.75
C ASN A 203 -7.40 35.37 -0.38
N SER A 204 -7.15 35.77 -1.63
CA SER A 204 -7.92 35.30 -2.78
C SER A 204 -7.26 34.08 -3.41
N ASP A 205 -8.07 33.07 -3.73
CA ASP A 205 -7.72 31.85 -4.44
C ASP A 205 -7.15 30.66 -3.62
N GLU A 206 -7.82 30.32 -2.51
CA GLU A 206 -7.86 28.93 -2.08
C GLU A 206 -8.42 28.08 -3.23
N LYS A 207 -7.55 27.30 -3.91
CA LYS A 207 -8.02 26.35 -4.92
C LYS A 207 -9.01 25.37 -4.25
N PRO A 208 -10.24 25.27 -4.76
CA PRO A 208 -11.24 24.39 -4.17
C PRO A 208 -10.77 22.94 -4.25
N GLN A 209 -11.11 22.15 -3.22
CA GLN A 209 -10.90 20.71 -3.26
C GLN A 209 -11.89 20.09 -4.25
N GLU A 210 -11.37 19.31 -5.19
CA GLU A 210 -12.15 18.72 -6.28
C GLU A 210 -12.35 17.22 -6.07
N LEU A 211 -13.61 16.78 -6.19
CA LEU A 211 -14.01 15.39 -6.33
C LEU A 211 -14.59 15.20 -7.73
N ARG A 212 -14.10 14.21 -8.48
CA ARG A 212 -14.61 13.86 -9.82
C ARG A 212 -15.09 12.42 -9.82
N LEU A 213 -16.34 12.21 -10.24
CA LEU A 213 -16.98 10.91 -10.38
C LEU A 213 -17.25 10.65 -11.86
N THR A 214 -16.61 9.61 -12.41
CA THR A 214 -16.68 9.25 -13.83
C THR A 214 -17.06 7.79 -14.03
N ASN A 215 -17.53 7.46 -15.23
CA ASN A 215 -17.85 6.09 -15.68
C ASN A 215 -18.65 5.27 -14.67
N LYS A 216 -19.81 5.78 -14.25
CA LYS A 216 -20.73 5.11 -13.31
C LYS A 216 -20.17 4.94 -11.90
N SER A 217 -19.34 5.86 -11.44
CA SER A 217 -18.92 5.89 -10.04
C SER A 217 -20.09 6.21 -9.11
N VAL A 218 -20.13 5.58 -7.94
CA VAL A 218 -21.23 5.72 -6.99
C VAL A 218 -20.69 6.02 -5.60
N ILE A 219 -21.20 7.07 -4.97
CA ILE A 219 -21.07 7.25 -3.52
C ILE A 219 -22.43 6.91 -2.90
N GLU A 220 -22.48 5.85 -2.11
CA GLU A 220 -23.70 5.31 -1.51
C GLU A 220 -24.23 6.20 -0.37
N GLY A 221 -23.32 6.82 0.37
CA GLY A 221 -23.58 7.64 1.54
C GLY A 221 -23.33 9.13 1.31
N ASP A 222 -23.01 9.82 2.41
CA ASP A 222 -22.85 11.27 2.45
C ASP A 222 -21.45 11.69 1.97
N VAL A 223 -21.39 12.89 1.36
CA VAL A 223 -20.13 13.56 1.00
C VAL A 223 -20.03 14.86 1.77
N THR A 224 -18.99 14.99 2.59
CA THR A 224 -18.76 16.18 3.42
C THR A 224 -17.40 16.79 3.11
N PHE A 225 -17.38 18.08 2.75
CA PHE A 225 -16.16 18.87 2.65
C PHE A 225 -16.05 19.78 3.88
N GLU A 226 -15.04 19.57 4.72
CA GLU A 226 -14.80 20.43 5.89
C GLU A 226 -14.41 21.87 5.50
N SER A 227 -13.88 22.07 4.29
CA SER A 227 -13.51 23.41 3.79
C SER A 227 -14.71 24.29 3.46
N GLY A 228 -15.91 23.71 3.28
CA GLY A 228 -17.11 24.46 2.88
C GLY A 228 -17.10 24.99 1.44
N LYS A 229 -16.03 24.72 0.68
CA LYS A 229 -15.79 25.23 -0.70
C LYS A 229 -15.51 24.11 -1.70
N GLY A 230 -15.94 22.89 -1.41
CA GLY A 230 -15.72 21.73 -2.28
C GLY A 230 -16.38 21.88 -3.65
N LYS A 231 -15.76 21.33 -4.68
CA LYS A 231 -16.37 21.18 -6.01
C LYS A 231 -16.49 19.70 -6.36
N ILE A 232 -17.67 19.30 -6.78
CA ILE A 232 -17.97 17.93 -7.18
C ILE A 232 -18.36 17.93 -8.65
N TYR A 233 -17.63 17.18 -9.47
CA TYR A 233 -17.97 16.94 -10.86
C TYR A 233 -18.56 15.53 -10.98
N VAL A 234 -19.80 15.45 -11.46
CA VAL A 234 -20.50 14.17 -11.63
C VAL A 234 -20.82 14.00 -13.10
N GLU A 235 -20.17 13.05 -13.77
CA GLU A 235 -20.44 12.70 -15.16
C GLU A 235 -21.68 11.81 -15.30
N GLU A 236 -22.18 11.69 -16.52
CA GLU A 236 -23.33 10.85 -16.86
C GLU A 236 -23.15 9.40 -16.34
N GLY A 237 -24.19 8.89 -15.68
CA GLY A 237 -24.22 7.56 -15.08
C GLY A 237 -23.59 7.48 -13.68
N SER A 238 -22.82 8.48 -13.25
CA SER A 238 -22.30 8.55 -11.87
C SER A 238 -23.30 9.21 -10.93
N GLN A 239 -23.25 8.89 -9.63
CA GLN A 239 -24.21 9.43 -8.66
C GLN A 239 -23.66 9.49 -7.24
N ILE A 240 -24.23 10.40 -6.45
CA ILE A 240 -24.11 10.46 -5.00
C ILE A 240 -25.52 10.27 -4.45
N LYS A 241 -25.74 9.23 -3.64
CA LYS A 241 -27.07 8.88 -3.11
C LYS A 241 -27.38 9.57 -1.79
N GLY A 242 -26.35 9.88 -1.00
CA GLY A 242 -26.50 10.62 0.25
C GLY A 242 -26.53 12.14 0.08
N LYS A 243 -26.37 12.84 1.19
CA LYS A 243 -26.34 14.30 1.29
C LYS A 243 -24.96 14.83 0.95
N ILE A 244 -24.94 16.06 0.43
CA ILE A 244 -23.72 16.79 0.14
C ILE A 244 -23.63 17.97 1.10
N GLN A 245 -22.53 18.07 1.84
CA GLN A 245 -22.26 19.13 2.80
C GLN A 245 -20.95 19.84 2.46
N GLY A 246 -20.97 21.18 2.46
CA GLY A 246 -19.76 21.99 2.22
C GLY A 246 -19.20 21.92 0.79
N GLY A 247 -19.97 21.39 -0.18
CA GLY A 247 -19.56 21.30 -1.57
C GLY A 247 -20.69 21.64 -2.55
N THR A 248 -20.32 22.07 -3.75
CA THR A 248 -21.25 22.40 -4.84
C THR A 248 -21.09 21.39 -5.99
N VAL A 249 -22.21 20.85 -6.46
CA VAL A 249 -22.23 19.91 -7.59
C VAL A 249 -22.25 20.67 -8.91
N GLN A 250 -21.36 20.28 -9.81
CA GLN A 250 -21.30 20.69 -11.21
C GLN A 250 -21.59 19.45 -12.06
N LYS A 251 -22.72 19.45 -12.76
CA LYS A 251 -23.05 18.40 -13.73
C LYS A 251 -22.39 18.76 -15.05
N ASN A 252 -21.62 17.83 -15.59
CA ASN A 252 -21.16 17.87 -16.97
C ASN A 252 -22.13 17.11 -17.86
#